data_AF-A0A5D2EVG1-F1
#
_entry.id   AF-A0A5D2EVG1-F1
#
_cell.length_a   1.000
_cell.length_b   1.000
_cell.length_c   1.000
_cell.angle_alpha   90.00
_cell.angle_beta   90.00
_cell.angle_gamma   90.00
#
_symmetry.space_group_name_H-M   'P 1'
#
loop_
_entity.id
_entity.type
_entity.pdbx_description
1 polymer ?
#
loop_
_entity_poly.entity_id
_entity_poly.type
_entity_poly.pdbx_seq_one_letter_code
_entity_poly.pdbx_strand_id
1 'polypeptide(L)'
;MAMLADIVQSVEMLLKLIRKPQPYVDPDLDPVLLVPGIAGSILKAVDHQNGNEERVWVRILEADSKFCSKLWSRFDPSTGKTVSLDPSTSITVPEERYGLYAIDVLDPDLIIGQESVYYFHDMIVEMIKWGFQEGKTLFGFGYDFRQSNRLQDTLDRLAAKLESVYKASGGKKINIISHSMGGLLVKCFMGLHSDVFEKYVKNWIAIAVPFRGAPGYIASTFLNGVSFVEGWEQNFFISKWSMHQLLIECPSIYELMACPYFHWQHMPLLEIWREKEGCNGIPQTILESYRPGESIDIFKESLSGNSIDYGGENIPLPFNLEILKWAKETHKVLSEAKVPSGVKFYNIYGINLETPHSVCYGSEEAPITDIRDLRFSEPTYVCVDGDGTVPVESAKADGLNAEARVGIPGEHRGILCEPHLYRILKHWLKAGNPDPFYNPINDYVILPTTFEMESLHENGIQVTSLKEEWEIITEDQGNQDANKNSLVISVSVSQGPSKQSSRSKAHATVIVHPQNEGKQHVELNAISVFIDAQS
;
A
#
# COMPACT_ATOMS: atom_id res chain seq x y z
N MET A 1 -37.96 -36.99 -14.58
CA MET A 1 -37.05 -36.75 -15.73
C MET A 1 -37.40 -35.47 -16.48
N ALA A 2 -38.65 -35.26 -16.93
CA ALA A 2 -39.05 -34.02 -17.64
C ALA A 2 -38.91 -32.73 -16.81
N MET A 3 -39.37 -32.73 -15.55
CA MET A 3 -39.31 -31.55 -14.67
C MET A 3 -37.87 -31.10 -14.33
N LEU A 4 -36.90 -32.01 -14.32
CA LEU A 4 -35.49 -31.69 -14.06
C LEU A 4 -34.83 -31.05 -15.30
N ALA A 5 -35.21 -31.50 -16.50
CA ALA A 5 -34.76 -30.92 -17.75
C ALA A 5 -35.30 -29.50 -17.96
N ASP A 6 -36.58 -29.25 -17.60
CA ASP A 6 -37.19 -27.93 -17.69
C ASP A 6 -36.58 -26.93 -16.69
N ILE A 7 -36.18 -27.38 -15.49
CA ILE A 7 -35.47 -26.55 -14.50
C ILE A 7 -34.06 -26.21 -15.02
N VAL A 8 -33.32 -27.19 -15.56
CA VAL A 8 -31.98 -26.94 -16.13
C VAL A 8 -32.06 -25.97 -17.31
N GLN A 9 -33.05 -26.12 -18.18
CA GLN A 9 -33.25 -25.24 -19.34
C GLN A 9 -33.67 -23.81 -18.93
N SER A 10 -34.46 -23.68 -17.86
CA SER A 10 -34.84 -22.39 -17.28
C SER A 10 -33.65 -21.69 -16.59
N VAL A 11 -32.78 -22.45 -15.90
CA VAL A 11 -31.53 -21.95 -15.31
C VAL A 11 -30.54 -21.56 -16.41
N GLU A 12 -30.41 -22.33 -17.49
CA GLU A 12 -29.59 -21.96 -18.65
C GLU A 12 -30.12 -20.69 -19.35
N MET A 13 -31.44 -20.53 -19.48
CA MET A 13 -32.02 -19.29 -20.02
C MET A 13 -31.81 -18.11 -19.08
N LEU A 14 -31.93 -18.29 -17.76
CA LEU A 14 -31.64 -17.26 -16.77
C LEU A 14 -30.15 -16.86 -16.81
N LEU A 15 -29.23 -17.82 -16.92
CA LEU A 15 -27.79 -17.59 -17.08
C LEU A 15 -27.44 -16.92 -18.42
N LYS A 16 -28.19 -17.20 -19.50
CA LYS A 16 -28.06 -16.51 -20.80
C LYS A 16 -28.70 -15.12 -20.81
N LEU A 17 -29.72 -14.87 -19.98
CA LEU A 17 -30.36 -13.57 -19.77
C LEU A 17 -29.55 -12.66 -18.85
N ILE A 18 -28.80 -13.24 -17.89
CA ILE A 18 -27.66 -12.60 -17.23
C ILE A 18 -26.49 -12.60 -18.22
N ARG A 19 -26.67 -11.96 -19.39
CA ARG A 19 -25.53 -11.39 -20.08
C ARG A 19 -24.94 -10.40 -19.09
N LYS A 20 -23.83 -10.76 -18.43
CA LYS A 20 -22.98 -9.77 -17.76
C LYS A 20 -22.88 -8.60 -18.76
N PRO A 21 -23.32 -7.38 -18.40
CA PRO A 21 -23.18 -6.26 -19.30
C PRO A 21 -21.73 -6.27 -19.78
N GLN A 22 -21.52 -6.17 -21.10
CA GLN A 22 -20.16 -6.07 -21.60
C GLN A 22 -19.50 -4.93 -20.81
N PRO A 23 -18.32 -5.17 -20.20
CA PRO A 23 -17.66 -4.13 -19.43
C PRO A 23 -17.56 -2.89 -20.32
N TYR A 24 -17.90 -1.73 -19.76
CA TYR A 24 -17.60 -0.47 -20.43
C TYR A 24 -16.09 -0.45 -20.70
N VAL A 25 -15.69 -0.17 -21.95
CA VAL A 25 -14.28 -0.07 -22.33
C VAL A 25 -14.09 1.28 -22.99
N ASP A 26 -13.17 2.07 -22.44
CA ASP A 26 -12.75 3.34 -23.01
C ASP A 26 -11.39 3.12 -23.73
N PRO A 27 -11.36 3.15 -25.07
CA PRO A 27 -10.14 2.93 -25.84
C PRO A 27 -9.14 4.10 -25.73
N ASP A 28 -9.57 5.26 -25.24
CA ASP A 28 -8.75 6.46 -25.18
C ASP A 28 -7.89 6.56 -23.91
N LEU A 29 -8.15 5.72 -22.90
CA LEU A 29 -7.35 5.64 -21.69
C LEU A 29 -5.88 5.30 -21.99
N ASP A 30 -4.99 5.96 -21.24
CA ASP A 30 -3.57 5.61 -21.20
C ASP A 30 -3.39 4.35 -20.32
N PRO A 31 -2.46 3.45 -20.66
CA PRO A 31 -2.27 2.22 -19.91
C PRO A 31 -1.79 2.44 -18.49
N VAL A 32 -2.18 1.54 -17.60
CA VAL A 32 -1.78 1.49 -16.20
C VAL A 32 -1.02 0.19 -15.91
N LEU A 33 0.11 0.33 -15.21
CA LEU A 33 0.87 -0.78 -14.65
C LEU A 33 0.84 -0.71 -13.12
N LEU A 34 0.24 -1.71 -12.48
CA LEU A 34 0.19 -1.85 -11.02
C LEU A 34 1.43 -2.59 -10.52
N VAL A 35 2.10 -2.03 -9.50
CA VAL A 35 3.31 -2.59 -8.88
C VAL A 35 3.08 -2.77 -7.36
N PRO A 36 3.17 -4.00 -6.84
CA PRO A 36 2.88 -4.33 -5.45
C PRO A 36 3.99 -3.93 -4.49
N GLY A 37 3.69 -3.96 -3.21
CA GLY A 37 4.65 -3.83 -2.12
C GLY A 37 5.31 -5.14 -1.73
N ILE A 38 6.02 -5.12 -0.61
CA ILE A 38 6.60 -6.32 -0.02
C ILE A 38 5.51 -7.34 0.30
N ALA A 39 5.78 -8.62 0.06
CA ALA A 39 4.83 -9.71 0.23
C ALA A 39 3.54 -9.61 -0.64
N GLY A 40 3.38 -8.57 -1.47
CA GLY A 40 2.19 -8.31 -2.29
C GLY A 40 2.17 -9.04 -3.65
N SER A 41 3.02 -10.06 -3.84
CA SER A 41 3.09 -10.87 -5.05
C SER A 41 2.99 -12.34 -4.73
N ILE A 42 2.21 -13.10 -5.48
CA ILE A 42 2.24 -14.58 -5.46
C ILE A 42 3.63 -15.06 -5.89
N LEU A 43 4.20 -16.02 -5.14
CA LEU A 43 5.42 -16.73 -5.48
C LEU A 43 5.11 -18.23 -5.70
N LYS A 44 5.69 -18.79 -6.76
CA LYS A 44 5.67 -20.22 -7.06
C LYS A 44 7.09 -20.78 -6.95
N ALA A 45 7.22 -21.98 -6.39
CA ALA A 45 8.43 -22.78 -6.52
C ALA A 45 8.30 -23.66 -7.77
N VAL A 46 9.36 -23.70 -8.57
CA VAL A 46 9.46 -24.49 -9.79
C VAL A 46 10.54 -25.54 -9.60
N ASP A 47 10.16 -26.81 -9.70
CA ASP A 47 11.06 -27.96 -9.61
C ASP A 47 11.83 -28.13 -10.93
N HIS A 48 13.16 -28.20 -10.86
CA HIS A 48 14.02 -28.28 -12.05
C HIS A 48 13.95 -29.63 -12.77
N GLN A 49 13.54 -30.70 -12.08
CA GLN A 49 13.50 -32.05 -12.66
C GLN A 49 12.27 -32.28 -13.53
N ASN A 50 11.11 -31.79 -13.08
CA ASN A 50 9.82 -32.06 -13.72
C ASN A 50 9.12 -30.79 -14.22
N GLY A 51 9.59 -29.59 -13.88
CA GLY A 51 8.98 -28.32 -14.24
C GLY A 51 7.67 -28.03 -13.50
N ASN A 52 7.32 -28.81 -12.48
CA ASN A 52 6.10 -28.61 -11.72
C ASN A 52 6.18 -27.30 -10.94
N GLU A 53 5.11 -26.52 -11.01
CA GLU A 53 4.95 -25.28 -10.26
C GLU A 53 4.05 -25.50 -9.04
N GLU A 54 4.49 -25.04 -7.88
CA GLU A 54 3.70 -25.05 -6.65
C GLU A 54 3.65 -23.64 -6.06
N ARG A 55 2.45 -23.12 -5.75
CA ARG A 55 2.33 -21.84 -5.02
C ARG A 55 2.88 -22.01 -3.60
N VAL A 56 3.86 -21.19 -3.25
CA VAL A 56 4.50 -21.19 -1.92
C VAL A 56 4.20 -19.93 -1.12
N TRP A 57 3.77 -18.86 -1.80
CA TRP A 57 3.30 -17.63 -1.19
C TRP A 57 2.26 -16.95 -2.13
N VAL A 58 1.19 -16.33 -1.66
CA VAL A 58 0.62 -16.50 -0.33
C VAL A 58 -0.15 -17.83 -0.29
N ARG A 59 -0.09 -18.52 0.86
CA ARG A 59 -0.74 -19.81 1.07
C ARG A 59 -1.25 -19.88 2.50
N ILE A 60 -2.46 -20.40 2.67
CA ILE A 60 -3.07 -20.64 3.97
C ILE A 60 -2.94 -22.12 4.38
N LEU A 61 -3.22 -23.06 3.47
CA LEU A 61 -3.14 -24.50 3.75
C LEU A 61 -1.71 -25.05 3.62
N GLU A 62 -1.23 -25.77 4.63
CA GLU A 62 0.16 -26.26 4.73
C GLU A 62 1.22 -25.15 4.64
N ALA A 63 0.83 -23.91 4.97
CA ALA A 63 1.63 -22.72 4.74
C ALA A 63 3.02 -22.83 5.37
N ASP A 64 3.14 -23.11 6.68
CA ASP A 64 4.43 -23.20 7.36
C ASP A 64 5.34 -24.29 6.78
N SER A 65 4.81 -25.50 6.55
CA SER A 65 5.60 -26.63 6.03
C SER A 65 6.16 -26.34 4.63
N LYS A 66 5.31 -25.84 3.72
CA LYS A 66 5.72 -25.48 2.36
C LYS A 66 6.64 -24.27 2.33
N PHE A 67 6.39 -23.29 3.20
CA PHE A 67 7.24 -22.12 3.37
C PHE A 67 8.64 -22.51 3.82
N CYS A 68 8.77 -23.30 4.89
CA CYS A 68 10.05 -23.74 5.42
C CYS A 68 10.81 -24.63 4.42
N SER A 69 10.10 -25.51 3.69
CA SER A 69 10.75 -26.44 2.76
C SER A 69 11.14 -25.82 1.40
N LYS A 70 10.49 -24.74 0.95
CA LYS A 70 10.70 -24.20 -0.41
C LYS A 70 11.09 -22.73 -0.46
N LEU A 71 10.70 -21.95 0.55
CA LEU A 71 10.88 -20.50 0.54
C LEU A 71 12.01 -20.03 1.45
N TRP A 72 12.37 -20.77 2.50
CA TRP A 72 13.60 -20.48 3.25
C TRP A 72 14.79 -20.38 2.30
N SER A 73 15.58 -19.34 2.54
CA SER A 73 16.55 -18.86 1.58
C SER A 73 17.83 -18.41 2.26
N ARG A 74 18.88 -18.28 1.45
CA ARG A 74 20.16 -17.68 1.84
C ARG A 74 20.55 -16.66 0.78
N PHE A 75 21.09 -15.54 1.21
CA PHE A 75 21.68 -14.56 0.30
C PHE A 75 23.03 -15.05 -0.21
N ASP A 76 23.22 -14.97 -1.53
CA ASP A 76 24.47 -15.23 -2.22
C ASP A 76 25.13 -13.89 -2.61
N PRO A 77 26.20 -13.46 -1.90
CA PRO A 77 26.87 -12.19 -2.18
C PRO A 77 27.52 -12.13 -3.58
N SER A 78 27.81 -13.27 -4.20
CA SER A 78 28.46 -13.31 -5.51
C SER A 78 27.51 -12.92 -6.64
N THR A 79 26.22 -13.25 -6.48
CA THR A 79 25.16 -12.93 -7.44
C THR A 79 24.28 -11.76 -6.96
N GLY A 80 24.31 -11.44 -5.67
CA GLY A 80 23.41 -10.46 -5.05
C GLY A 80 21.97 -10.96 -4.91
N LYS A 81 21.76 -12.27 -4.99
CA LYS A 81 20.43 -12.89 -4.99
C LYS A 81 20.16 -13.63 -3.71
N THR A 82 18.92 -13.58 -3.26
CA THR A 82 18.40 -14.50 -2.25
C THR A 82 17.91 -15.77 -2.95
N VAL A 83 18.56 -16.90 -2.68
CA VAL A 83 18.29 -18.19 -3.31
C VAL A 83 17.68 -19.16 -2.31
N SER A 84 16.72 -19.98 -2.74
CA SER A 84 16.11 -21.00 -1.88
C SER A 84 17.15 -22.00 -1.40
N LEU A 85 16.97 -22.53 -0.19
CA LEU A 85 17.85 -23.56 0.38
C LEU A 85 17.73 -24.91 -0.34
N ASP A 86 16.58 -25.18 -0.98
CA ASP A 86 16.41 -26.32 -1.88
C ASP A 86 17.04 -26.02 -3.26
N PRO A 87 18.20 -26.61 -3.59
CA PRO A 87 18.90 -26.34 -4.85
C PRO A 87 18.15 -26.90 -6.07
N SER A 88 17.16 -27.78 -5.87
CA SER A 88 16.35 -28.37 -6.94
C SER A 88 15.17 -27.49 -7.36
N THR A 89 14.98 -26.34 -6.70
CA THR A 89 13.87 -25.43 -6.99
C THR A 89 14.34 -24.01 -7.22
N SER A 90 13.60 -23.28 -8.03
CA SER A 90 13.72 -21.82 -8.15
C SER A 90 12.38 -21.17 -7.89
N ILE A 91 12.41 -19.91 -7.44
CA ILE A 91 11.20 -19.15 -7.19
C ILE A 91 10.90 -18.28 -8.40
N THR A 92 9.65 -18.31 -8.85
CA THR A 92 9.13 -17.52 -9.94
C THR A 92 7.88 -16.76 -9.52
N VAL A 93 7.55 -15.74 -10.29
CA VAL A 93 6.34 -14.94 -10.10
C VAL A 93 5.41 -15.21 -11.28
N PRO A 94 4.13 -15.56 -11.03
CA PRO A 94 3.17 -15.81 -12.09
C PRO A 94 2.96 -14.56 -12.98
N GLU A 95 2.77 -14.74 -14.29
CA GLU A 95 2.54 -13.66 -15.27
C GLU A 95 1.15 -13.73 -15.93
N GLU A 96 0.31 -14.67 -15.50
CA GLU A 96 -1.06 -14.86 -15.94
C GLU A 96 -1.88 -13.58 -15.76
N ARG A 97 -2.94 -13.43 -16.57
CA ARG A 97 -3.78 -12.23 -16.58
C ARG A 97 -2.93 -10.95 -16.71
N TYR A 98 -1.90 -11.03 -17.55
CA TYR A 98 -0.98 -9.93 -17.82
C TYR A 98 -0.26 -9.40 -16.57
N GLY A 99 0.04 -10.30 -15.63
CA GLY A 99 0.66 -10.02 -14.33
C GLY A 99 -0.30 -9.54 -13.25
N LEU A 100 -1.59 -9.37 -13.55
CA LEU A 100 -2.59 -9.02 -12.54
C LEU A 100 -2.87 -10.17 -11.58
N TYR A 101 -2.81 -11.42 -12.05
CA TYR A 101 -3.07 -12.60 -11.21
C TYR A 101 -2.16 -12.64 -9.98
N ALA A 102 -0.88 -12.28 -10.14
CA ALA A 102 0.08 -12.31 -9.05
C ALA A 102 -0.19 -11.29 -7.94
N ILE A 103 -1.00 -10.26 -8.18
CA ILE A 103 -1.16 -9.11 -7.27
C ILE A 103 -2.62 -8.80 -6.91
N ASP A 104 -3.57 -9.57 -7.46
CA ASP A 104 -5.01 -9.37 -7.30
C ASP A 104 -5.51 -9.89 -5.94
N VAL A 105 -5.70 -11.22 -5.86
CA VAL A 105 -6.06 -11.96 -4.65
C VAL A 105 -4.89 -12.88 -4.32
N LEU A 106 -4.21 -12.68 -3.20
CA LEU A 106 -2.93 -13.35 -2.96
C LEU A 106 -3.07 -14.84 -2.62
N ASP A 107 -4.20 -15.25 -2.03
CA ASP A 107 -4.57 -16.66 -1.90
C ASP A 107 -5.93 -16.95 -2.56
N PRO A 108 -5.95 -17.22 -3.88
CA PRO A 108 -7.19 -17.44 -4.62
C PRO A 108 -7.88 -18.78 -4.29
N ASP A 109 -7.17 -19.72 -3.64
CA ASP A 109 -7.73 -21.03 -3.28
C ASP A 109 -8.54 -20.98 -1.98
N LEU A 110 -8.46 -19.87 -1.24
CA LEU A 110 -9.34 -19.61 -0.11
C LEU A 110 -10.75 -19.35 -0.65
N ILE A 111 -11.72 -20.23 -0.39
CA ILE A 111 -13.10 -20.09 -0.92
C ILE A 111 -13.98 -19.23 0.01
N ILE A 112 -13.64 -19.14 1.30
CA ILE A 112 -14.40 -18.42 2.34
C ILE A 112 -13.48 -17.36 2.96
N GLY A 113 -13.92 -16.10 3.00
CA GLY A 113 -13.13 -15.01 3.61
C GLY A 113 -12.03 -14.43 2.71
N GLN A 114 -12.18 -14.56 1.37
CA GLN A 114 -11.22 -14.04 0.38
C GLN A 114 -10.83 -12.57 0.58
N GLU A 115 -11.74 -11.76 1.12
CA GLU A 115 -11.50 -10.33 1.34
C GLU A 115 -10.30 -10.06 2.25
N SER A 116 -9.96 -10.98 3.16
CA SER A 116 -8.77 -10.90 4.02
C SER A 116 -7.44 -10.99 3.25
N VAL A 117 -7.46 -11.56 2.04
CA VAL A 117 -6.31 -11.76 1.15
C VAL A 117 -6.40 -10.95 -0.14
N TYR A 118 -7.36 -10.04 -0.23
CA TYR A 118 -7.40 -9.04 -1.29
C TYR A 118 -6.23 -8.08 -1.16
N TYR A 119 -5.62 -7.77 -2.30
CA TYR A 119 -4.54 -6.80 -2.35
C TYR A 119 -4.85 -5.66 -3.33
N PHE A 120 -4.71 -5.88 -4.64
CA PHE A 120 -5.21 -4.90 -5.63
C PHE A 120 -6.63 -5.19 -6.11
N HIS A 121 -7.31 -6.19 -5.54
CA HIS A 121 -8.60 -6.66 -6.06
C HIS A 121 -9.62 -5.56 -6.28
N ASP A 122 -9.93 -4.79 -5.25
CA ASP A 122 -10.95 -3.74 -5.32
C ASP A 122 -10.54 -2.62 -6.28
N MET A 123 -9.25 -2.27 -6.30
CA MET A 123 -8.71 -1.30 -7.25
C MET A 123 -8.86 -1.79 -8.70
N ILE A 124 -8.53 -3.06 -8.99
CA ILE A 124 -8.69 -3.65 -10.33
C ILE A 124 -10.16 -3.64 -10.74
N VAL A 125 -11.06 -4.00 -9.83
CA VAL A 125 -12.51 -3.99 -10.06
C VAL A 125 -13.00 -2.57 -10.38
N GLU A 126 -12.58 -1.56 -9.62
CA GLU A 126 -12.93 -0.17 -9.87
C GLU A 126 -12.38 0.35 -11.21
N MET A 127 -11.11 0.06 -11.53
CA MET A 127 -10.52 0.47 -12.80
C MET A 127 -11.27 -0.14 -13.99
N ILE A 128 -11.69 -1.41 -13.91
CA ILE A 128 -12.52 -2.03 -14.96
C ILE A 128 -13.86 -1.30 -15.10
N LYS A 129 -14.50 -0.88 -13.99
CA LYS A 129 -15.72 -0.05 -14.04
C LYS A 129 -15.48 1.31 -14.71
N TRP A 130 -14.26 1.87 -14.59
CA TRP A 130 -13.92 3.16 -15.20
C TRP A 130 -13.58 3.07 -16.70
N GLY A 131 -13.53 1.87 -17.29
CA GLY A 131 -13.27 1.67 -18.71
C GLY A 131 -11.96 0.97 -19.04
N PHE A 132 -11.15 0.60 -18.03
CA PHE A 132 -9.90 -0.10 -18.28
C PHE A 132 -10.12 -1.54 -18.71
N GLN A 133 -9.22 -2.03 -19.58
CA GLN A 133 -9.25 -3.38 -20.12
C GLN A 133 -7.93 -4.09 -19.84
N GLU A 134 -8.00 -5.24 -19.17
CA GLU A 134 -6.84 -6.10 -18.93
C GLU A 134 -6.14 -6.49 -20.22
N GLY A 135 -4.81 -6.42 -20.22
CA GLY A 135 -3.99 -6.78 -21.38
C GLY A 135 -3.98 -5.74 -22.50
N LYS A 136 -4.72 -4.63 -22.36
CA LYS A 136 -4.65 -3.49 -23.28
C LYS A 136 -4.35 -2.18 -22.58
N THR A 137 -5.05 -1.87 -21.50
CA THR A 137 -4.87 -0.64 -20.71
C THR A 137 -4.67 -0.91 -19.22
N LEU A 138 -4.82 -2.14 -18.73
CA LEU A 138 -4.56 -2.52 -17.35
C LEU A 138 -3.64 -3.75 -17.26
N PHE A 139 -2.58 -3.63 -16.48
CA PHE A 139 -1.53 -4.63 -16.35
C PHE A 139 -1.00 -4.68 -14.91
N GLY A 140 -0.47 -5.83 -14.50
CA GLY A 140 0.23 -5.98 -13.23
C GLY A 140 1.70 -6.35 -13.42
N PHE A 141 2.52 -6.04 -12.42
CA PHE A 141 3.91 -6.46 -12.34
C PHE A 141 4.23 -6.98 -10.94
N GLY A 142 3.94 -8.25 -10.70
CA GLY A 142 4.47 -8.94 -9.53
C GLY A 142 5.98 -9.16 -9.65
N TYR A 143 6.66 -9.20 -8.50
CA TYR A 143 8.11 -9.45 -8.43
C TYR A 143 8.47 -10.25 -7.17
N ASP A 144 9.66 -10.85 -7.15
CA ASP A 144 10.16 -11.56 -5.99
C ASP A 144 10.57 -10.54 -4.92
N PHE A 145 9.67 -10.26 -3.99
CA PHE A 145 9.85 -9.26 -2.94
C PHE A 145 10.99 -9.57 -1.96
N ARG A 146 11.59 -10.76 -2.01
CA ARG A 146 12.75 -11.12 -1.19
C ARG A 146 14.02 -10.42 -1.70
N GLN A 147 14.08 -10.14 -3.00
CA GLN A 147 15.26 -9.59 -3.66
C GLN A 147 15.45 -8.09 -3.39
N SER A 148 16.65 -7.60 -3.68
CA SER A 148 16.94 -6.17 -3.66
C SER A 148 16.10 -5.41 -4.70
N ASN A 149 15.63 -4.22 -4.36
CA ASN A 149 14.90 -3.34 -5.27
C ASN A 149 15.77 -2.84 -6.45
N ARG A 150 17.09 -3.06 -6.42
CA ARG A 150 18.01 -2.77 -7.54
C ARG A 150 18.63 -4.03 -8.17
N LEU A 151 18.05 -5.21 -7.91
CA LEU A 151 18.54 -6.44 -8.54
C LEU A 151 18.32 -6.38 -10.06
N GLN A 152 19.40 -6.54 -10.84
CA GLN A 152 19.39 -6.37 -12.30
C GLN A 152 18.30 -7.21 -12.98
N ASP A 153 18.16 -8.49 -12.62
CA ASP A 153 17.12 -9.38 -13.18
C ASP A 153 15.70 -8.81 -13.04
N THR A 154 15.39 -8.16 -11.90
CA THR A 154 14.06 -7.57 -11.67
C THR A 154 13.89 -6.29 -12.47
N LEU A 155 14.95 -5.48 -12.57
CA LEU A 155 14.95 -4.25 -13.38
C LEU A 155 14.81 -4.57 -14.87
N ASP A 156 15.51 -5.58 -15.37
CA ASP A 156 15.41 -6.04 -16.75
C ASP A 156 14.01 -6.55 -17.08
N ARG A 157 13.38 -7.32 -16.16
CA ARG A 157 11.98 -7.73 -16.29
C ARG A 157 11.03 -6.54 -16.30
N LEU A 158 11.25 -5.53 -15.47
CA LEU A 158 10.44 -4.30 -15.46
C LEU A 158 10.59 -3.53 -16.78
N ALA A 159 11.81 -3.40 -17.32
CA ALA A 159 12.05 -2.79 -18.63
C ALA A 159 11.30 -3.53 -19.75
N ALA A 160 11.41 -4.86 -19.79
CA ALA A 160 10.70 -5.70 -20.76
C ALA A 160 9.17 -5.57 -20.60
N LYS A 161 8.68 -5.50 -19.36
CA LYS A 161 7.26 -5.30 -19.07
C LYS A 161 6.78 -3.96 -19.59
N LEU A 162 7.49 -2.86 -19.31
CA LEU A 162 7.14 -1.52 -19.81
C LEU A 162 7.09 -1.50 -21.35
N GLU A 163 8.06 -2.11 -22.02
CA GLU A 163 8.03 -2.21 -23.48
C GLU A 163 6.82 -3.01 -23.98
N SER A 164 6.49 -4.14 -23.33
CA SER A 164 5.35 -4.99 -23.70
C SER A 164 4.02 -4.25 -23.55
N VAL A 165 3.85 -3.50 -22.46
CA VAL A 165 2.66 -2.69 -22.19
C VAL A 165 2.54 -1.58 -23.22
N TYR A 166 3.63 -0.83 -23.45
CA TYR A 166 3.65 0.24 -24.46
C TYR A 166 3.22 -0.26 -25.84
N LYS A 167 3.69 -1.44 -26.26
CA LYS A 167 3.29 -2.06 -27.53
C LYS A 167 1.82 -2.50 -27.53
N ALA A 168 1.37 -3.18 -26.48
CA ALA A 168 -0.01 -3.65 -26.35
C ALA A 168 -1.03 -2.51 -26.32
N SER A 169 -0.62 -1.34 -25.83
CA SER A 169 -1.43 -0.13 -25.72
C SER A 169 -1.30 0.82 -26.92
N GLY A 170 -0.80 0.34 -28.06
CA GLY A 170 -0.73 1.13 -29.30
C GLY A 170 0.28 2.29 -29.24
N GLY A 171 1.31 2.20 -28.41
CA GLY A 171 2.34 3.22 -28.27
C GLY A 171 1.99 4.36 -27.31
N LYS A 172 0.98 4.19 -26.46
CA LYS A 172 0.69 5.15 -25.39
C LYS A 172 1.67 4.97 -24.23
N LYS A 173 2.14 6.09 -23.66
CA LYS A 173 2.96 6.08 -22.44
C LYS A 173 2.15 5.63 -21.23
N ILE A 174 2.84 5.07 -20.24
CA ILE A 174 2.27 4.28 -19.15
C ILE A 174 2.15 5.09 -17.86
N ASN A 175 1.03 4.92 -17.16
CA ASN A 175 0.86 5.34 -15.77
C ASN A 175 1.30 4.19 -14.85
N ILE A 176 2.34 4.38 -14.06
CA ILE A 176 2.72 3.40 -13.04
C ILE A 176 2.02 3.77 -11.74
N ILE A 177 1.33 2.81 -11.13
CA ILE A 177 0.81 2.94 -9.76
C ILE A 177 1.54 1.91 -8.92
N SER A 178 2.31 2.39 -7.95
CA SER A 178 3.11 1.53 -7.09
C SER A 178 2.69 1.68 -5.64
N HIS A 179 2.60 0.57 -4.92
CA HIS A 179 2.27 0.57 -3.49
C HIS A 179 3.48 0.16 -2.64
N SER A 180 3.65 0.81 -1.49
CA SER A 180 4.63 0.44 -0.46
C SER A 180 6.04 0.25 -1.05
N MET A 181 6.72 -0.86 -0.78
CA MET A 181 8.06 -1.15 -1.30
C MET A 181 8.14 -1.17 -2.84
N GLY A 182 7.04 -1.41 -3.56
CA GLY A 182 7.00 -1.32 -5.02
C GLY A 182 7.40 0.05 -5.54
N GLY A 183 7.14 1.10 -4.76
CA GLY A 183 7.62 2.45 -5.07
C GLY A 183 9.13 2.59 -4.98
N LEU A 184 9.80 1.85 -4.08
CA LEU A 184 11.26 1.81 -4.01
C LEU A 184 11.86 1.09 -5.22
N LEU A 185 11.26 -0.02 -5.65
CA LEU A 185 11.64 -0.70 -6.90
C LEU A 185 11.51 0.24 -8.11
N VAL A 186 10.38 0.92 -8.26
CA VAL A 186 10.15 1.87 -9.35
C VAL A 186 11.16 3.03 -9.28
N LYS A 187 11.46 3.53 -8.08
CA LYS A 187 12.44 4.61 -7.89
C LYS A 187 13.88 4.17 -8.21
N CYS A 188 14.27 2.96 -7.82
CA CYS A 188 15.54 2.36 -8.21
C CYS A 188 15.65 2.24 -9.73
N PHE A 189 14.60 1.70 -10.37
CA PHE A 189 14.54 1.60 -11.82
C PHE A 189 14.65 2.97 -12.51
N MET A 190 13.92 3.98 -12.02
CA MET A 190 14.02 5.35 -12.52
C MET A 190 15.43 5.93 -12.37
N GLY A 191 16.09 5.69 -11.23
CA GLY A 191 17.45 6.17 -10.98
C GLY A 191 18.52 5.51 -11.85
N LEU A 192 18.37 4.21 -12.15
CA LEU A 192 19.37 3.41 -12.89
C LEU A 192 19.10 3.33 -14.39
N HIS A 193 17.84 3.45 -14.81
CA HIS A 193 17.36 3.32 -16.19
C HIS A 193 16.48 4.51 -16.59
N SER A 194 16.93 5.73 -16.28
CA SER A 194 16.17 6.96 -16.47
C SER A 194 15.71 7.19 -17.92
N ASP A 195 16.49 6.78 -18.91
CA ASP A 195 16.17 6.89 -20.33
C ASP A 195 15.02 5.97 -20.73
N VAL A 196 15.04 4.73 -20.25
CA VAL A 196 13.96 3.75 -20.44
C VAL A 196 12.70 4.23 -19.73
N PHE A 197 12.84 4.73 -18.51
CA PHE A 197 11.72 5.27 -17.74
C PHE A 197 11.08 6.46 -18.45
N GLU A 198 11.87 7.45 -18.89
CA GLU A 198 11.36 8.62 -19.62
C GLU A 198 10.71 8.25 -20.96
N LYS A 199 11.22 7.22 -21.64
CA LYS A 199 10.67 6.73 -22.91
C LYS A 199 9.26 6.16 -22.73
N TYR A 200 9.05 5.32 -21.72
CA TYR A 200 7.80 4.55 -21.59
C TYR A 200 6.80 5.14 -20.61
N VAL A 201 7.22 5.87 -19.60
CA VAL A 201 6.37 6.33 -18.50
C VAL A 201 5.84 7.75 -18.76
N LYS A 202 4.57 7.97 -18.41
CA LYS A 202 3.87 9.26 -18.44
C LYS A 202 3.75 9.84 -17.04
N ASN A 203 3.16 9.06 -16.14
CA ASN A 203 2.92 9.42 -14.76
C ASN A 203 3.39 8.28 -13.85
N TRP A 204 3.94 8.60 -12.69
CA TRP A 204 4.15 7.66 -11.61
C TRP A 204 3.41 8.14 -10.36
N ILE A 205 2.50 7.30 -9.87
CA ILE A 205 1.71 7.52 -8.66
C ILE A 205 2.21 6.54 -7.60
N ALA A 206 2.89 7.06 -6.60
CA ALA A 206 3.35 6.31 -5.44
C ALA A 206 2.30 6.35 -4.32
N ILE A 207 1.97 5.20 -3.74
CA ILE A 207 1.01 5.06 -2.65
C ILE A 207 1.73 4.42 -1.45
N ALA A 208 1.70 5.09 -0.30
CA ALA A 208 2.25 4.61 0.97
C ALA A 208 3.72 4.13 0.90
N VAL A 209 4.55 4.80 0.10
CA VAL A 209 5.93 4.33 -0.17
C VAL A 209 6.88 4.73 0.96
N PRO A 210 7.60 3.79 1.61
CA PRO A 210 8.55 4.10 2.69
C PRO A 210 9.89 4.63 2.15
N PHE A 211 9.91 5.84 1.60
CA PHE A 211 11.11 6.39 0.94
C PHE A 211 12.35 6.46 1.84
N ARG A 212 12.18 6.53 3.17
CA ARG A 212 13.27 6.50 4.16
C ARG A 212 13.22 5.31 5.11
N GLY A 213 12.39 4.32 4.80
CA GLY A 213 12.21 3.11 5.60
C GLY A 213 11.06 3.17 6.61
N ALA A 214 10.85 2.08 7.33
CA ALA A 214 9.80 1.88 8.33
C ALA A 214 10.43 1.45 9.67
N PRO A 215 11.10 2.36 10.39
CA PRO A 215 12.09 2.04 11.42
C PRO A 215 11.61 1.06 12.49
N GLY A 216 10.43 1.31 13.09
CA GLY A 216 9.94 0.53 14.23
C GLY A 216 9.65 -0.94 13.87
N TYR A 217 8.93 -1.16 12.77
CA TYR A 217 8.65 -2.51 12.31
C TYR A 217 9.90 -3.25 11.88
N ILE A 218 10.79 -2.61 11.09
CA ILE A 218 12.01 -3.29 10.63
C ILE A 218 12.93 -3.70 11.78
N ALA A 219 13.09 -2.84 12.79
CA ALA A 219 13.88 -3.19 13.98
C ALA A 219 13.28 -4.41 14.70
N SER A 220 11.95 -4.45 14.85
CA SER A 220 11.26 -5.59 15.48
C SER A 220 11.39 -6.87 14.64
N THR A 221 11.29 -6.76 13.32
CA THR A 221 11.52 -7.88 12.40
C THR A 221 12.87 -8.55 12.65
N PHE A 222 13.95 -7.79 12.84
CA PHE A 222 15.28 -8.36 13.09
C PHE A 222 15.46 -8.95 14.50
N LEU A 223 14.70 -8.48 15.48
CA LEU A 223 14.94 -8.82 16.89
C LEU A 223 14.04 -9.95 17.38
N ASN A 224 12.74 -9.90 17.07
CA ASN A 224 11.76 -10.84 17.60
C ASN A 224 10.84 -11.44 16.52
N GLY A 225 11.06 -11.08 15.26
CA GLY A 225 10.30 -11.60 14.13
C GLY A 225 8.88 -11.09 14.01
N VAL A 226 8.54 -9.94 14.63
CA VAL A 226 7.25 -9.29 14.40
C VAL A 226 7.02 -9.23 12.90
N SER A 227 5.94 -9.85 12.48
CA SER A 227 5.71 -10.09 11.07
C SER A 227 5.09 -8.84 10.47
N PHE A 228 5.57 -8.39 9.31
CA PHE A 228 4.84 -7.43 8.45
C PHE A 228 3.41 -7.88 8.14
N VAL A 229 3.15 -9.16 8.36
CA VAL A 229 1.88 -9.83 8.14
C VAL A 229 0.97 -9.74 9.37
N GLU A 230 1.39 -9.11 10.48
CA GLU A 230 0.50 -8.83 11.62
C GLU A 230 -0.67 -7.89 11.24
N GLY A 231 -0.49 -7.03 10.22
CA GLY A 231 -1.57 -6.27 9.57
C GLY A 231 -2.58 -7.11 8.78
N TRP A 232 -2.40 -8.44 8.72
CA TRP A 232 -3.30 -9.38 8.07
C TRP A 232 -4.09 -10.24 9.07
N GLU A 233 -4.46 -9.66 10.22
CA GLU A 233 -5.37 -10.23 11.21
C GLU A 233 -5.05 -11.70 11.59
N GLN A 234 -3.77 -12.04 11.78
CA GLN A 234 -3.31 -13.37 12.22
C GLN A 234 -3.76 -14.56 11.34
N ASN A 235 -4.29 -14.33 10.13
CA ASN A 235 -4.90 -15.37 9.29
C ASN A 235 -3.89 -16.21 8.49
N PHE A 236 -2.59 -16.04 8.74
CA PHE A 236 -1.54 -16.87 8.14
C PHE A 236 -0.99 -17.90 9.09
N PHE A 237 -1.16 -19.16 8.70
CA PHE A 237 -0.63 -20.33 9.39
C PHE A 237 0.88 -20.52 9.14
N ILE A 238 1.67 -19.44 9.16
CA ILE A 238 3.14 -19.46 9.12
C ILE A 238 3.62 -18.96 10.48
N SER A 239 4.52 -19.70 11.12
CA SER A 239 5.02 -19.30 12.42
C SER A 239 5.83 -18.01 12.31
N LYS A 240 5.70 -17.15 13.32
CA LYS A 240 6.46 -15.90 13.46
C LYS A 240 7.97 -16.12 13.20
N TRP A 241 8.50 -17.20 13.78
CA TRP A 241 9.90 -17.55 13.64
C TRP A 241 10.24 -18.07 12.24
N SER A 242 9.41 -18.92 11.64
CA SER A 242 9.60 -19.39 10.26
C SER A 242 9.72 -18.20 9.29
N MET A 243 8.83 -17.22 9.42
CA MET A 243 8.88 -15.98 8.64
C MET A 243 10.15 -15.18 8.93
N HIS A 244 10.50 -14.98 10.20
CA HIS A 244 11.73 -14.29 10.59
C HIS A 244 12.96 -14.86 9.88
N GLN A 245 13.11 -16.19 9.83
CA GLN A 245 14.26 -16.85 9.19
C GLN A 245 14.36 -16.58 7.68
N LEU A 246 13.23 -16.34 7.00
CA LEU A 246 13.25 -15.87 5.63
C LEU A 246 13.73 -14.42 5.54
N LEU A 247 13.12 -13.56 6.36
CA LEU A 247 13.26 -12.10 6.26
C LEU A 247 14.68 -11.62 6.52
N ILE A 248 15.42 -12.26 7.44
CA ILE A 248 16.81 -11.92 7.74
C ILE A 248 17.79 -12.15 6.57
N GLU A 249 17.40 -12.94 5.57
CA GLU A 249 18.16 -13.20 4.34
C GLU A 249 17.57 -12.48 3.10
N CYS A 250 16.62 -11.57 3.29
CA CYS A 250 16.00 -10.79 2.22
C CYS A 250 16.60 -9.37 2.14
N PRO A 251 17.32 -9.01 1.06
CA PRO A 251 17.79 -7.64 0.84
C PRO A 251 16.73 -6.56 0.94
N SER A 252 15.49 -6.86 0.54
CA SER A 252 14.36 -5.94 0.68
C SER A 252 14.15 -5.46 2.12
N ILE A 253 14.37 -6.31 3.13
CA ILE A 253 14.17 -5.97 4.54
C ILE A 253 15.23 -4.98 5.03
N TYR A 254 16.48 -5.17 4.61
CA TYR A 254 17.57 -4.26 4.93
C TYR A 254 17.38 -2.90 4.24
N GLU A 255 16.80 -2.90 3.04
CA GLU A 255 16.49 -1.66 2.30
C GLU A 255 15.35 -0.85 2.94
N LEU A 256 14.50 -1.47 3.75
CA LEU A 256 13.44 -0.80 4.52
C LEU A 256 13.92 -0.28 5.89
N MET A 257 15.14 -0.59 6.32
CA MET A 257 15.71 -0.04 7.56
C MET A 257 15.69 1.49 7.54
N ALA A 258 15.65 2.09 8.73
CA ALA A 258 15.73 3.54 8.88
C ALA A 258 16.96 4.08 8.14
N CYS A 259 16.75 4.98 7.18
CA CYS A 259 17.84 5.54 6.39
C CYS A 259 18.80 6.32 7.33
N PRO A 260 20.07 5.90 7.49
CA PRO A 260 20.98 6.51 8.46
C PRO A 260 21.50 7.88 8.00
N TYR A 261 21.34 8.19 6.71
CA TYR A 261 21.76 9.45 6.09
C TYR A 261 20.62 10.47 6.00
N PHE A 262 19.42 10.10 6.44
CA PHE A 262 18.27 10.99 6.45
C PHE A 262 18.17 11.73 7.78
N HIS A 263 17.86 13.03 7.70
CA HIS A 263 17.69 13.87 8.88
C HIS A 263 16.24 13.81 9.35
N TRP A 264 15.95 12.83 10.22
CA TRP A 264 14.64 12.67 10.83
C TRP A 264 14.34 13.80 11.81
N GLN A 265 13.09 14.28 11.85
CA GLN A 265 12.61 15.27 12.84
C GLN A 265 12.81 14.74 14.26
N HIS A 266 12.45 13.48 14.47
CA HIS A 266 12.78 12.73 15.66
C HIS A 266 13.60 11.52 15.23
N MET A 267 14.77 11.31 15.84
CA MET A 267 15.59 10.15 15.47
C MET A 267 14.88 8.86 15.91
N PRO A 268 14.66 7.87 15.03
CA PRO A 268 14.18 6.57 15.45
C PRO A 268 15.24 5.87 16.30
N LEU A 269 14.84 5.35 17.45
CA LEU A 269 15.72 4.69 18.40
C LEU A 269 15.31 3.23 18.60
N LEU A 270 16.31 2.38 18.82
CA LEU A 270 16.14 1.10 19.48
C LEU A 270 16.52 1.30 20.95
N GLU A 271 15.58 1.09 21.85
CA GLU A 271 15.77 1.29 23.28
C GLU A 271 15.66 -0.04 24.02
N ILE A 272 16.53 -0.26 25.00
CA ILE A 272 16.56 -1.51 25.76
C ILE A 272 16.80 -1.19 27.22
N TRP A 273 15.88 -1.61 28.08
CA TRP A 273 16.11 -1.63 29.52
C TRP A 273 17.10 -2.72 29.86
N ARG A 274 18.23 -2.35 30.47
CA ARG A 274 19.37 -3.24 30.75
C ARG A 274 19.76 -3.14 32.20
N GLU A 275 20.11 -4.27 32.79
CA GLU A 275 20.71 -4.31 34.13
C GLU A 275 22.23 -4.07 34.01
N LYS A 276 22.75 -3.08 34.72
CA LYS A 276 24.20 -2.84 34.85
C LYS A 276 24.63 -2.85 36.30
N GLU A 277 25.87 -3.26 36.53
CA GLU A 277 26.48 -3.17 37.86
C GLU A 277 26.71 -1.69 38.21
N GLY A 278 25.98 -1.20 39.21
CA GLY A 278 26.09 0.18 39.68
C GLY A 278 27.39 0.44 40.44
N CYS A 279 27.72 1.71 40.68
CA CYS A 279 28.97 2.12 41.33
C CYS A 279 29.19 1.55 42.74
N ASN A 280 28.13 1.02 43.37
CA ASN A 280 28.14 0.45 44.72
C ASN A 280 28.05 -1.10 44.72
N GLY A 281 28.11 -1.75 43.55
CA GLY A 281 27.86 -3.18 43.39
C GLY A 281 26.37 -3.57 43.47
N ILE A 282 25.47 -2.59 43.48
CA ILE A 282 24.02 -2.79 43.41
C ILE A 282 23.63 -2.73 41.92
N PRO A 283 22.92 -3.74 41.39
CA PRO A 283 22.39 -3.69 40.03
C PRO A 283 21.48 -2.48 39.85
N GLN A 284 21.72 -1.71 38.80
CA GLN A 284 20.88 -0.59 38.40
C GLN A 284 20.32 -0.85 37.01
N THR A 285 19.01 -0.73 36.89
CA THR A 285 18.32 -0.75 35.61
C THR A 285 18.50 0.60 34.92
N ILE A 286 18.96 0.59 33.67
CA ILE A 286 19.10 1.78 32.84
C ILE A 286 18.45 1.55 31.48
N LEU A 287 17.93 2.62 30.87
CA LEU A 287 17.48 2.61 29.48
C LEU A 287 18.66 2.97 28.57
N GLU A 288 19.09 2.02 27.74
CA GLU A 288 20.06 2.26 26.68
C GLU A 288 19.32 2.61 25.38
N SER A 289 19.70 3.70 24.72
CA SER A 289 19.10 4.13 23.45
C SER A 289 20.13 4.10 22.33
N TYR A 290 19.81 3.39 21.25
CA TYR A 290 20.67 3.14 20.10
C TYR A 290 20.09 3.80 18.84
N ARG A 291 20.88 4.64 18.18
CA ARG A 291 20.52 5.22 16.87
C ARG A 291 20.60 4.15 15.77
N PRO A 292 20.02 4.37 14.57
CA PRO A 292 19.93 3.32 13.54
C PRO A 292 21.28 2.69 13.14
N GLY A 293 22.37 3.47 13.16
CA GLY A 293 23.72 2.95 12.90
C GLY A 293 24.28 2.12 14.05
N GLU A 294 23.95 2.46 15.29
CA GLU A 294 24.39 1.78 16.52
C GLU A 294 23.56 0.50 16.76
N SER A 295 22.28 0.49 16.38
CA SER A 295 21.40 -0.68 16.47
C SER A 295 21.91 -1.89 15.69
N ILE A 296 22.77 -1.69 14.68
CA ILE A 296 23.38 -2.77 13.90
C ILE A 296 24.18 -3.74 14.80
N ASP A 297 24.88 -3.22 15.80
CA ASP A 297 25.65 -4.08 16.71
C ASP A 297 24.73 -4.92 17.61
N ILE A 298 23.56 -4.38 17.98
CA ILE A 298 22.53 -5.14 18.70
C ILE A 298 21.92 -6.24 17.82
N PHE A 299 21.62 -5.96 16.55
CA PHE A 299 21.11 -6.98 15.64
C PHE A 299 22.12 -8.13 15.45
N LYS A 300 23.41 -7.80 15.31
CA LYS A 300 24.49 -8.79 15.22
C LYS A 300 24.59 -9.65 16.47
N GLU A 301 24.51 -9.05 17.65
CA GLU A 301 24.59 -9.78 18.92
C GLU A 301 23.37 -10.68 19.11
N SER A 302 22.16 -10.15 18.92
CA SER A 302 20.89 -10.89 19.02
C SER A 302 20.88 -12.12 18.09
N LEU A 303 21.33 -11.96 16.85
CA LEU A 303 21.32 -13.01 15.82
C LEU A 303 22.61 -13.85 15.78
N SER A 304 23.56 -13.64 16.69
CA SER A 304 24.87 -14.31 16.67
C SER A 304 24.79 -15.84 16.76
N GLY A 305 23.79 -16.36 17.48
CA GLY A 305 23.50 -17.79 17.61
C GLY A 305 22.31 -18.27 16.77
N ASN A 306 21.81 -17.45 15.84
CA ASN A 306 20.62 -17.79 15.06
C ASN A 306 20.95 -18.85 13.99
N SER A 307 20.15 -19.92 13.96
CA SER A 307 20.30 -21.01 13.01
C SER A 307 18.96 -21.72 12.80
N ILE A 308 18.82 -22.39 11.66
CA ILE A 308 17.71 -23.29 11.34
C ILE A 308 18.20 -24.72 11.15
N ASP A 309 17.33 -25.70 11.42
CA ASP A 309 17.52 -27.08 10.99
C ASP A 309 16.81 -27.26 9.65
N TYR A 310 17.58 -27.59 8.61
CA TYR A 310 17.06 -27.84 7.28
C TYR A 310 17.62 -29.17 6.77
N GLY A 311 16.74 -30.18 6.64
CA GLY A 311 17.15 -31.51 6.18
C GLY A 311 18.11 -32.24 7.14
N GLY A 312 18.14 -31.87 8.42
CA GLY A 312 19.08 -32.42 9.41
C GLY A 312 20.41 -31.66 9.48
N GLU A 313 20.61 -30.64 8.65
CA GLU A 313 21.77 -29.75 8.70
C GLU A 313 21.42 -28.47 9.46
N ASN A 314 22.30 -28.08 10.40
CA ASN A 314 22.19 -26.79 11.07
C ASN A 314 22.79 -25.69 10.19
N ILE A 315 21.94 -24.78 9.73
CA ILE A 315 22.30 -23.68 8.83
C ILE A 315 22.31 -22.38 9.64
N PRO A 316 23.48 -21.74 9.83
CA PRO A 316 23.54 -20.45 10.53
C PRO A 316 22.98 -19.34 9.64
N LEU A 317 22.18 -18.47 10.24
CA LEU A 317 21.56 -17.29 9.62
C LEU A 317 21.74 -16.06 10.52
N PRO A 318 22.97 -15.55 10.68
CA PRO A 318 23.23 -14.35 11.48
C PRO A 318 22.74 -13.09 10.78
N PHE A 319 22.79 -11.93 11.45
CA PHE A 319 22.61 -10.64 10.79
C PHE A 319 23.62 -10.48 9.64
N ASN A 320 23.13 -10.27 8.42
CA ASN A 320 23.92 -10.41 7.21
C ASN A 320 24.53 -9.06 6.75
N LEU A 321 25.84 -8.90 6.99
CA LEU A 321 26.56 -7.67 6.66
C LEU A 321 26.74 -7.42 5.17
N GLU A 322 26.77 -8.47 4.35
CA GLU A 322 26.84 -8.32 2.90
C GLU A 322 25.52 -7.76 2.35
N ILE A 323 24.39 -8.21 2.89
CA ILE A 323 23.08 -7.62 2.56
C ILE A 323 23.01 -6.15 3.02
N LEU A 324 23.48 -5.85 4.23
CA LEU A 324 23.52 -4.46 4.72
C LEU A 324 24.35 -3.55 3.80
N LYS A 325 25.48 -4.03 3.30
CA LYS A 325 26.29 -3.30 2.30
C LYS A 325 25.50 -3.05 1.02
N TRP A 326 24.76 -4.07 0.55
CA TRP A 326 23.88 -3.92 -0.61
C TRP A 326 22.80 -2.87 -0.41
N ALA A 327 22.15 -2.86 0.75
CA ALA A 327 21.09 -1.92 1.10
C ALA A 327 21.60 -0.47 1.14
N LYS A 328 22.82 -0.24 1.66
CA LYS A 328 23.46 1.10 1.66
C LYS A 328 23.64 1.64 0.24
N GLU A 329 24.08 0.81 -0.71
CA GLU A 329 24.18 1.21 -2.12
C GLU A 329 22.79 1.49 -2.72
N THR A 330 21.77 0.71 -2.34
CA THR A 330 20.39 0.98 -2.76
C THR A 330 19.88 2.34 -2.23
N HIS A 331 20.14 2.66 -0.95
CA HIS A 331 19.80 3.97 -0.39
C HIS A 331 20.48 5.12 -1.12
N LYS A 332 21.73 4.93 -1.58
CA LYS A 332 22.43 5.90 -2.40
C LYS A 332 21.72 6.14 -3.73
N VAL A 333 21.39 5.08 -4.47
CA VAL A 333 20.61 5.16 -5.72
C VAL A 333 19.29 5.90 -5.50
N LEU A 334 18.54 5.54 -4.45
CA LEU A 334 17.29 6.20 -4.09
C LEU A 334 17.45 7.69 -3.76
N SER A 335 18.58 8.08 -3.16
CA SER A 335 18.85 9.48 -2.82
C SER A 335 19.23 10.35 -4.02
N GLU A 336 19.84 9.75 -5.05
CA GLU A 336 20.33 10.44 -6.24
C GLU A 336 19.28 10.49 -7.37
N ALA A 337 18.25 9.63 -7.31
CA ALA A 337 17.20 9.53 -8.31
C ALA A 337 16.43 10.84 -8.51
N LYS A 338 16.14 11.17 -9.77
CA LYS A 338 15.39 12.36 -10.18
C LYS A 338 14.32 11.98 -11.18
N VAL A 339 13.17 12.65 -11.10
CA VAL A 339 12.09 12.47 -12.07
C VAL A 339 12.52 13.10 -13.41
N PRO A 340 12.47 12.36 -14.53
CA PRO A 340 12.78 12.92 -15.84
C PRO A 340 11.78 13.99 -16.26
N SER A 341 12.21 14.96 -17.07
CA SER A 341 11.42 16.15 -17.42
C SER A 341 10.06 15.87 -18.07
N GLY A 342 9.94 14.75 -18.79
CA GLY A 342 8.71 14.32 -19.46
C GLY A 342 7.79 13.43 -18.62
N VAL A 343 8.10 13.21 -17.33
CA VAL A 343 7.33 12.33 -16.44
C VAL A 343 6.79 13.13 -15.26
N LYS A 344 5.52 12.91 -14.91
CA LYS A 344 4.92 13.49 -13.72
C LYS A 344 4.96 12.51 -12.55
N PHE A 345 5.23 13.01 -11.36
CA PHE A 345 5.25 12.22 -10.14
C PHE A 345 4.17 12.71 -9.16
N TYR A 346 3.45 11.77 -8.57
CA TYR A 346 2.44 12.01 -7.54
C TYR A 346 2.71 11.10 -6.36
N ASN A 347 2.48 11.62 -5.15
CA ASN A 347 2.68 10.87 -3.91
C ASN A 347 1.38 10.88 -3.09
N ILE A 348 0.91 9.70 -2.71
CA ILE A 348 -0.19 9.50 -1.77
C ILE A 348 0.38 8.79 -0.55
N TYR A 349 0.13 9.29 0.64
CA TYR A 349 0.63 8.71 1.89
C TYR A 349 -0.50 8.60 2.91
N GLY A 350 -0.44 7.58 3.76
CA GLY A 350 -1.42 7.44 4.83
C GLY A 350 -1.10 8.32 6.03
N ILE A 351 -2.13 8.75 6.75
CA ILE A 351 -2.06 9.62 7.94
C ILE A 351 -3.05 9.14 9.02
N ASN A 352 -2.97 9.74 10.20
CA ASN A 352 -3.89 9.58 11.33
C ASN A 352 -3.88 8.19 11.98
N LEU A 353 -2.81 7.41 11.84
CA LEU A 353 -2.61 6.18 12.59
C LEU A 353 -1.31 6.21 13.38
N GLU A 354 -1.37 5.69 14.62
CA GLU A 354 -0.18 5.46 15.44
C GLU A 354 0.75 4.48 14.73
N THR A 355 1.90 4.99 14.31
CA THR A 355 2.84 4.25 13.48
C THR A 355 4.15 4.01 14.21
N PRO A 356 4.58 2.74 14.41
CA PRO A 356 5.82 2.40 15.10
C PRO A 356 7.04 3.12 14.53
N HIS A 357 7.63 4.01 15.32
CA HIS A 357 8.77 4.80 14.93
C HIS A 357 10.04 4.39 15.67
N SER A 358 9.97 4.24 16.99
CA SER A 358 11.04 3.69 17.84
C SER A 358 10.52 2.47 18.59
N VAL A 359 11.44 1.57 18.96
CA VAL A 359 11.11 0.31 19.62
C VAL A 359 11.83 0.24 20.95
N CYS A 360 11.12 -0.11 22.01
CA CYS A 360 11.67 -0.31 23.34
C CYS A 360 11.42 -1.75 23.82
N TYR A 361 12.44 -2.36 24.41
CA TYR A 361 12.38 -3.71 24.98
C TYR A 361 12.69 -3.73 26.48
N GLY A 362 11.97 -4.57 27.22
CA GLY A 362 12.06 -4.66 28.67
C GLY A 362 11.34 -3.51 29.38
N SER A 363 11.49 -3.46 30.69
CA SER A 363 10.97 -2.40 31.56
C SER A 363 11.92 -2.15 32.73
N GLU A 364 11.65 -1.12 33.55
CA GLU A 364 12.42 -0.87 34.75
C GLU A 364 12.35 -2.05 35.74
N GLU A 365 11.20 -2.71 35.82
CA GLU A 365 10.93 -3.87 36.68
C GLU A 365 11.42 -5.20 36.09
N ALA A 366 11.52 -5.29 34.76
CA ALA A 366 11.97 -6.48 34.04
C ALA A 366 12.95 -6.11 32.90
N PRO A 367 14.21 -5.76 33.24
CA PRO A 367 15.23 -5.45 32.24
C PRO A 367 15.70 -6.69 31.48
N ILE A 368 16.23 -6.47 30.27
CA ILE A 368 16.84 -7.48 29.42
C ILE A 368 18.27 -7.77 29.89
N THR A 369 18.52 -8.97 30.39
CA THR A 369 19.85 -9.39 30.84
C THR A 369 20.74 -9.86 29.68
N ASP A 370 20.19 -10.68 28.78
CA ASP A 370 20.88 -11.17 27.59
C ASP A 370 20.22 -10.60 26.33
N ILE A 371 21.00 -9.99 25.44
CA ILE A 371 20.49 -9.42 24.18
C ILE A 371 19.83 -10.50 23.30
N ARG A 372 20.23 -11.76 23.44
CA ARG A 372 19.62 -12.89 22.72
C ARG A 372 18.20 -13.21 23.19
N ASP A 373 17.80 -12.72 24.36
CA ASP A 373 16.44 -12.88 24.88
C ASP A 373 15.45 -11.85 24.30
N LEU A 374 15.93 -10.85 23.55
CA LEU A 374 15.07 -9.90 22.82
C LEU A 374 14.07 -10.63 21.90
N ARG A 375 14.45 -11.79 21.37
CA ARG A 375 13.56 -12.59 20.51
C ARG A 375 12.30 -13.10 21.20
N PHE A 376 12.33 -13.21 22.52
CA PHE A 376 11.21 -13.66 23.35
C PHE A 376 10.47 -12.50 24.02
N SER A 377 10.96 -11.28 23.83
CA SER A 377 10.46 -10.09 24.48
C SER A 377 9.43 -9.40 23.59
N GLU A 378 8.31 -8.98 24.20
CA GLU A 378 7.34 -8.13 23.53
C GLU A 378 7.88 -6.70 23.43
N PRO A 379 7.83 -6.08 22.24
CA PRO A 379 8.26 -4.71 22.06
C PRO A 379 7.16 -3.75 22.53
N THR A 380 7.59 -2.59 23.03
CA THR A 380 6.73 -1.41 23.15
C THR A 380 7.14 -0.40 22.09
N TYR A 381 6.17 0.29 21.50
CA TYR A 381 6.42 1.23 20.40
C TYR A 381 6.24 2.66 20.86
N VAL A 382 7.18 3.51 20.47
CA VAL A 382 6.94 4.96 20.42
C VAL A 382 6.46 5.26 19.01
N CYS A 383 5.19 5.66 18.92
CA CYS A 383 4.53 5.90 17.66
C CYS A 383 4.58 7.37 17.25
N VAL A 384 4.54 7.59 15.94
CA VAL A 384 4.32 8.91 15.30
C VAL A 384 3.16 8.80 14.32
N ASP A 385 2.76 9.93 13.73
CA ASP A 385 1.74 9.92 12.67
C ASP A 385 2.21 9.16 11.42
N GLY A 386 1.31 8.39 10.82
CA GLY A 386 1.56 7.56 9.64
C GLY A 386 0.35 6.71 9.27
N ASP A 387 0.60 5.63 8.56
CA ASP A 387 -0.41 4.69 8.06
C ASP A 387 -0.48 3.39 8.87
N GLY A 388 0.06 3.40 10.08
CA GLY A 388 0.22 2.23 10.93
C GLY A 388 1.53 1.49 10.67
N THR A 389 2.14 1.58 9.47
CA THR A 389 3.42 0.91 9.13
C THR A 389 4.55 1.90 8.82
N VAL A 390 4.28 2.91 8.01
CA VAL A 390 5.23 3.87 7.48
C VAL A 390 4.95 5.25 8.07
N PRO A 391 5.92 5.85 8.78
CA PRO A 391 5.77 7.22 9.28
C PRO A 391 5.53 8.22 8.14
N VAL A 392 4.66 9.22 8.36
CA VAL A 392 4.38 10.29 7.39
C VAL A 392 5.67 10.95 6.90
N GLU A 393 6.62 11.18 7.83
CA GLU A 393 7.92 11.77 7.49
C GLU A 393 8.68 10.95 6.44
N SER A 394 8.70 9.62 6.60
CA SER A 394 9.34 8.71 5.63
C SER A 394 8.61 8.72 4.30
N ALA A 395 7.28 8.68 4.31
CA ALA A 395 6.46 8.66 3.10
C ALA A 395 6.52 9.97 2.29
N LYS A 396 6.77 11.10 2.95
CA LYS A 396 6.93 12.42 2.29
C LYS A 396 8.37 12.69 1.85
N ALA A 397 9.36 11.98 2.39
CA ALA A 397 10.78 12.21 2.15
C ALA A 397 11.29 11.59 0.83
N ASP A 398 10.46 11.65 -0.22
CA ASP A 398 10.73 11.11 -1.54
C ASP A 398 11.91 11.82 -2.24
N GLY A 399 12.15 13.10 -1.96
CA GLY A 399 13.25 13.87 -2.56
C GLY A 399 13.05 14.18 -4.06
N LEU A 400 11.83 14.04 -4.56
CA LEU A 400 11.44 14.21 -5.95
C LEU A 400 10.59 15.48 -6.12
N ASN A 401 10.54 16.01 -7.35
CA ASN A 401 9.62 17.09 -7.68
C ASN A 401 8.24 16.50 -7.99
N ALA A 402 7.34 16.51 -7.02
CA ALA A 402 5.99 15.97 -7.17
C ALA A 402 5.02 17.06 -7.66
N GLU A 403 4.10 16.68 -8.55
CA GLU A 403 2.97 17.52 -8.94
C GLU A 403 1.98 17.69 -7.78
N ALA A 404 1.81 16.65 -6.96
CA ALA A 404 1.00 16.68 -5.76
C ALA A 404 1.49 15.66 -4.72
N ARG A 405 1.26 16.00 -3.45
CA ARG A 405 1.40 15.08 -2.30
C ARG A 405 0.10 15.12 -1.50
N VAL A 406 -0.60 14.00 -1.40
CA VAL A 406 -1.92 13.94 -0.74
C VAL A 406 -1.87 12.94 0.42
N GLY A 407 -2.28 13.40 1.60
CA GLY A 407 -2.44 12.55 2.78
C GLY A 407 -3.87 11.99 2.83
N ILE A 408 -4.02 10.68 3.02
CA ILE A 408 -5.33 10.02 3.16
C ILE A 408 -5.35 9.29 4.50
N PRO A 409 -6.34 9.52 5.38
CA PRO A 409 -6.48 8.69 6.57
C PRO A 409 -6.71 7.22 6.17
N GLY A 410 -5.90 6.29 6.67
CA GLY A 410 -6.06 4.88 6.31
C GLY A 410 -4.88 4.01 6.72
N GLU A 411 -5.17 2.73 6.94
CA GLU A 411 -4.16 1.70 7.21
C GLU A 411 -3.30 1.44 5.97
N HIS A 412 -2.03 1.08 6.17
CA HIS A 412 -1.02 0.93 5.13
C HIS A 412 -1.50 0.12 3.92
N ARG A 413 -2.14 -1.03 4.13
CA ARG A 413 -2.75 -1.82 3.05
C ARG A 413 -4.17 -1.34 2.73
N GLY A 414 -4.96 -1.02 3.76
CA GLY A 414 -6.34 -0.55 3.66
C GLY A 414 -6.51 0.67 2.77
N ILE A 415 -5.48 1.51 2.64
CA ILE A 415 -5.47 2.68 1.75
C ILE A 415 -5.79 2.30 0.30
N LEU A 416 -5.45 1.09 -0.16
CA LEU A 416 -5.76 0.58 -1.50
C LEU A 416 -7.26 0.35 -1.74
N CYS A 417 -8.04 0.26 -0.67
CA CYS A 417 -9.50 0.09 -0.66
C CYS A 417 -10.24 1.42 -0.37
N GLU A 418 -9.52 2.50 -0.08
CA GLU A 418 -10.14 3.77 0.31
C GLU A 418 -10.88 4.44 -0.86
N PRO A 419 -12.18 4.79 -0.70
CA PRO A 419 -12.93 5.50 -1.74
C PRO A 419 -12.30 6.84 -2.14
N HIS A 420 -11.64 7.52 -1.21
CA HIS A 420 -10.92 8.77 -1.50
C HIS A 420 -9.74 8.52 -2.46
N LEU A 421 -8.97 7.44 -2.27
CA LEU A 421 -7.91 7.05 -3.19
C LEU A 421 -8.47 6.87 -4.61
N TYR A 422 -9.61 6.20 -4.74
CA TYR A 422 -10.25 5.96 -6.03
C TYR A 422 -10.67 7.25 -6.75
N ARG A 423 -11.19 8.24 -6.02
CA ARG A 423 -11.51 9.56 -6.58
C ARG A 423 -10.25 10.25 -7.13
N ILE A 424 -9.15 10.23 -6.37
CA ILE A 424 -7.86 10.79 -6.79
C ILE A 424 -7.32 10.10 -8.04
N LEU A 425 -7.26 8.76 -8.02
CA LEU A 425 -6.74 7.97 -9.15
C LEU A 425 -7.57 8.21 -10.41
N LYS A 426 -8.90 8.17 -10.29
CA LYS A 426 -9.80 8.43 -11.42
C LYS A 426 -9.57 9.80 -12.03
N HIS A 427 -9.35 10.83 -11.21
CA HIS A 427 -9.03 12.18 -11.66
C HIS A 427 -7.66 12.27 -12.35
N TRP A 428 -6.58 11.78 -11.71
CA TRP A 428 -5.22 11.85 -12.28
C TRP A 428 -5.06 11.00 -13.55
N LEU A 429 -5.78 9.88 -13.64
CA LEU A 429 -5.80 9.02 -14.83
C LEU A 429 -6.76 9.52 -15.92
N LYS A 430 -7.59 10.53 -15.61
CA LYS A 430 -8.67 11.03 -16.49
C LYS A 430 -9.61 9.91 -16.96
N ALA A 431 -9.98 9.02 -16.03
CA ALA A 431 -10.79 7.85 -16.32
C ALA A 431 -12.27 8.09 -15.99
N GLY A 432 -13.18 7.54 -16.81
CA GLY A 432 -14.61 7.78 -16.69
C GLY A 432 -15.01 9.24 -16.93
N ASN A 433 -16.19 9.64 -16.45
CA ASN A 433 -16.64 11.03 -16.56
C ASN A 433 -15.82 11.92 -15.61
N PRO A 434 -15.03 12.90 -16.12
CA PRO A 434 -14.27 13.79 -15.27
C PRO A 434 -15.23 14.67 -14.47
N ASP A 435 -15.04 14.74 -13.14
CA ASP A 435 -15.65 15.78 -12.32
C ASP A 435 -14.80 17.06 -12.49
N PRO A 436 -15.30 18.09 -13.21
CA PRO A 436 -14.55 19.31 -13.46
C PRO A 436 -14.33 20.15 -12.21
N PHE A 437 -14.97 19.80 -11.09
CA PHE A 437 -14.89 20.54 -9.83
C PHE A 437 -14.12 19.80 -8.75
N TYR A 438 -13.66 18.57 -9.01
CA TYR A 438 -12.88 17.81 -8.05
C TYR A 438 -11.44 18.34 -7.94
N ASN A 439 -11.02 18.70 -6.72
CA ASN A 439 -9.63 19.04 -6.42
C ASN A 439 -9.03 17.99 -5.45
N PRO A 440 -8.10 17.13 -5.92
CA PRO A 440 -7.52 16.08 -5.09
C PRO A 440 -6.60 16.58 -3.97
N ILE A 441 -6.16 17.84 -4.00
CA ILE A 441 -5.32 18.42 -2.93
C ILE A 441 -6.17 18.80 -1.72
N ASN A 442 -7.40 19.25 -1.96
CA ASN A 442 -8.30 19.76 -0.93
C ASN A 442 -9.52 18.83 -0.69
N ASP A 443 -9.54 17.66 -1.34
CA ASP A 443 -10.68 16.74 -1.44
C ASP A 443 -12.03 17.45 -1.68
N TYR A 444 -12.01 18.51 -2.49
CA TYR A 444 -13.18 19.36 -2.71
C TYR A 444 -14.04 18.79 -3.83
N VAL A 445 -15.28 18.42 -3.54
CA VAL A 445 -16.28 17.95 -4.52
C VAL A 445 -17.46 18.93 -4.49
N ILE A 446 -17.87 19.50 -5.65
CA ILE A 446 -19.07 20.39 -5.71
C ILE A 446 -20.37 19.57 -5.74
N LEU A 447 -20.29 18.26 -5.98
CA LEU A 447 -21.44 17.36 -6.10
C LEU A 447 -21.28 16.11 -5.22
N PRO A 448 -22.17 15.87 -4.23
CA PRO A 448 -22.09 14.69 -3.37
C PRO A 448 -22.17 13.39 -4.19
N THR A 449 -21.52 12.34 -3.70
CA THR A 449 -21.65 10.99 -4.24
C THR A 449 -22.96 10.34 -3.83
N THR A 450 -23.43 9.35 -4.59
CA THR A 450 -24.67 8.59 -4.29
C THR A 450 -24.71 7.93 -2.91
N PHE A 451 -23.56 7.80 -2.23
CA PHE A 451 -23.47 7.25 -0.88
C PHE A 451 -23.72 8.29 0.22
N GLU A 452 -23.47 9.57 -0.05
CA GLU A 452 -23.67 10.69 0.90
C GLU A 452 -25.10 11.25 0.82
N MET A 453 -25.92 10.76 -0.12
CA MET A 453 -27.28 11.22 -0.35
C MET A 453 -28.30 10.31 0.36
N GLU A 454 -28.99 10.83 1.38
CA GLU A 454 -30.18 10.17 1.93
C GLU A 454 -31.36 10.39 0.97
N SER A 455 -31.92 9.31 0.42
CA SER A 455 -33.11 9.39 -0.45
C SER A 455 -34.31 8.69 0.19
N LEU A 456 -35.40 9.43 0.36
CA LEU A 456 -36.69 8.95 0.86
C LEU A 456 -37.70 8.95 -0.29
N HIS A 457 -38.41 7.83 -0.44
CA HIS A 457 -39.47 7.63 -1.42
C HIS A 457 -40.79 7.36 -0.72
N GLU A 458 -41.73 8.30 -0.78
CA GLU A 458 -43.10 8.11 -0.29
C GLU A 458 -44.11 8.74 -1.26
N ASN A 459 -45.16 7.98 -1.61
CA ASN A 459 -46.34 8.47 -2.35
C ASN A 459 -46.04 9.29 -3.63
N GLY A 460 -45.05 8.86 -4.44
CA GLY A 460 -44.69 9.53 -5.71
C GLY A 460 -43.83 10.79 -5.55
N ILE A 461 -43.29 11.03 -4.35
CA ILE A 461 -42.35 12.11 -4.06
C ILE A 461 -41.02 11.48 -3.62
N GLN A 462 -39.97 11.82 -4.34
CA GLN A 462 -38.59 11.52 -3.96
C GLN A 462 -37.98 12.78 -3.34
N VAL A 463 -37.54 12.66 -2.08
CA VAL A 463 -36.78 13.71 -1.40
C VAL A 463 -35.37 13.20 -1.19
N THR A 464 -34.39 13.96 -1.66
CA THR A 464 -32.98 13.67 -1.43
C THR A 464 -32.35 14.81 -0.65
N SER A 465 -31.78 14.51 0.52
CA SER A 465 -31.09 15.47 1.39
C SER A 465 -29.62 15.13 1.56
N LEU A 466 -28.81 16.18 1.70
CA LEU A 466 -27.39 16.16 2.00
C LEU A 466 -27.11 17.14 3.12
N LYS A 467 -26.39 16.70 4.14
CA LYS A 467 -25.80 17.56 5.16
C LYS A 467 -24.33 17.20 5.31
N GLU A 468 -23.44 18.16 5.10
CA GLU A 468 -21.99 17.99 5.24
C GLU A 468 -21.37 19.15 6.04
N GLU A 469 -20.31 18.85 6.78
CA GLU A 469 -19.58 19.79 7.62
C GLU A 469 -18.07 19.51 7.47
N TRP A 470 -17.25 20.56 7.26
CA TRP A 470 -15.80 20.42 7.15
C TRP A 470 -15.02 21.63 7.70
N GLU A 471 -13.71 21.46 7.90
CA GLU A 471 -12.80 22.50 8.39
C GLU A 471 -11.73 22.84 7.35
N ILE A 472 -11.51 24.13 7.09
CA ILE A 472 -10.43 24.64 6.25
C ILE A 472 -9.32 25.15 7.18
N ILE A 473 -8.15 24.53 7.13
CA ILE A 473 -6.95 24.99 7.85
C ILE A 473 -6.27 26.05 6.97
N THR A 474 -6.15 27.28 7.48
CA THR A 474 -5.46 28.36 6.77
C THR A 474 -4.10 28.63 7.41
N GLU A 475 -3.08 28.85 6.59
CA GLU A 475 -1.77 29.29 7.09
C GLU A 475 -1.91 30.68 7.72
N ASP A 476 -1.42 30.77 8.95
CA ASP A 476 -1.49 31.88 9.90
C ASP A 476 -1.35 33.26 9.23
N GLN A 477 -2.49 33.90 8.91
CA GLN A 477 -2.55 35.33 8.64
C GLN A 477 -3.14 36.01 9.86
N GLY A 478 -2.30 36.81 10.51
CA GLY A 478 -2.48 37.31 11.86
C GLY A 478 -3.87 37.86 12.20
N ASN A 479 -4.28 37.55 13.43
CA ASN A 479 -5.31 38.20 14.25
C ASN A 479 -6.01 39.40 13.58
N GLN A 480 -7.13 39.13 12.93
CA GLN A 480 -8.15 40.15 12.64
C GLN A 480 -9.50 39.73 13.22
N ASP A 481 -9.84 40.38 14.33
CA ASP A 481 -11.17 40.63 14.91
C ASP A 481 -12.20 39.49 14.92
N ALA A 482 -12.29 38.88 16.09
CA ALA A 482 -13.42 38.08 16.55
C ALA A 482 -14.68 38.95 16.71
N ASN A 483 -15.37 39.24 15.60
CA ASN A 483 -16.81 39.53 15.57
C ASN A 483 -17.35 39.61 14.14
N LYS A 484 -17.41 38.48 13.43
CA LYS A 484 -18.19 38.36 12.20
C LYS A 484 -19.29 37.33 12.39
N ASN A 485 -20.52 37.68 12.05
CA ASN A 485 -21.64 36.74 11.98
C ASN A 485 -21.36 35.67 10.92
N SER A 486 -21.91 34.47 11.08
CA SER A 486 -21.82 33.41 10.07
C SER A 486 -22.32 33.92 8.72
N LEU A 487 -21.55 33.64 7.67
CA LEU A 487 -21.87 34.01 6.29
C LEU A 487 -22.73 32.91 5.68
N VAL A 488 -23.98 33.23 5.35
CA VAL A 488 -24.94 32.26 4.80
C VAL A 488 -25.19 32.59 3.33
N ILE A 489 -24.99 31.62 2.45
CA ILE A 489 -25.25 31.73 1.01
C ILE A 489 -26.25 30.62 0.63
N SER A 490 -27.39 30.99 0.06
CA SER A 490 -28.40 30.03 -0.37
C SER A 490 -28.71 30.14 -1.86
N VAL A 491 -28.86 29.01 -2.55
CA VAL A 491 -29.24 28.93 -3.95
C VAL A 491 -30.45 28.01 -4.09
N SER A 492 -31.42 28.42 -4.92
CA SER A 492 -32.61 27.61 -5.23
C SER A 492 -32.80 27.51 -6.73
N VAL A 493 -33.04 26.29 -7.22
CA VAL A 493 -33.32 26.03 -8.63
C VAL A 493 -34.62 25.24 -8.74
N SER A 494 -35.52 25.68 -9.62
CA SER A 494 -36.78 24.99 -9.89
C SER A 494 -37.01 24.85 -11.38
N GLN A 495 -37.36 23.66 -11.85
CA GLN A 495 -37.81 23.44 -13.21
C GLN A 495 -39.34 23.63 -13.29
N GLY A 496 -39.77 24.52 -14.20
CA GLY A 496 -41.19 24.82 -14.44
C GLY A 496 -41.88 23.79 -15.35
N PRO A 497 -43.23 23.76 -15.42
CA PRO A 497 -43.97 22.71 -16.09
C PRO A 497 -43.76 22.77 -17.61
N SER A 498 -43.08 21.76 -18.17
CA SER A 498 -43.24 21.41 -19.58
C SER A 498 -44.45 20.47 -19.69
N LYS A 499 -45.16 20.49 -20.83
CA LYS A 499 -46.53 19.96 -21.02
C LYS A 499 -46.76 18.46 -20.75
N GLN A 500 -45.84 17.74 -20.11
CA GLN A 500 -45.99 16.35 -19.67
C GLN A 500 -45.01 15.89 -18.56
N SER A 501 -44.32 16.78 -17.82
CA SER A 501 -43.17 16.37 -16.97
C SER A 501 -43.31 16.65 -15.47
N SER A 502 -42.69 15.76 -14.69
CA SER A 502 -42.40 15.83 -13.25
C SER A 502 -41.88 17.19 -12.77
N ARG A 503 -42.10 17.48 -11.48
CA ARG A 503 -41.70 18.75 -10.85
C ARG A 503 -40.48 18.52 -9.95
N SER A 504 -39.37 19.20 -10.26
CA SER A 504 -38.15 19.15 -9.46
C SER A 504 -37.81 20.53 -8.87
N LYS A 505 -37.44 20.55 -7.58
CA LYS A 505 -36.96 21.74 -6.88
C LYS A 505 -35.76 21.36 -6.03
N ALA A 506 -34.65 22.06 -6.19
CA ALA A 506 -33.45 21.90 -5.37
C ALA A 506 -33.15 23.21 -4.63
N HIS A 507 -32.71 23.09 -3.39
CA HIS A 507 -32.31 24.17 -2.50
C HIS A 507 -31.03 23.78 -1.79
N ALA A 508 -30.02 24.65 -1.80
CA ALA A 508 -28.77 24.44 -1.08
C ALA A 508 -28.42 25.70 -0.29
N THR A 509 -27.88 25.50 0.92
CA THR A 509 -27.43 26.56 1.82
C THR A 509 -26.03 26.20 2.31
N VAL A 510 -25.09 27.11 2.13
CA VAL A 510 -23.73 27.05 2.68
C VAL A 510 -23.64 28.06 3.82
N ILE A 511 -23.11 27.63 4.96
CA ILE A 511 -22.88 28.43 6.15
C ILE A 511 -21.39 28.41 6.44
N VAL A 512 -20.74 29.56 6.38
CA VAL A 512 -19.34 29.72 6.79
C VAL A 512 -19.32 30.31 8.19
N HIS A 513 -18.83 29.53 9.14
CA HIS A 513 -18.71 29.94 10.53
C HIS A 513 -17.47 30.84 10.74
N PRO A 514 -17.48 31.67 11.80
CA PRO A 514 -16.32 32.49 12.13
C PRO A 514 -15.10 31.61 12.41
N GLN A 515 -13.93 32.05 11.97
CA GLN A 515 -12.69 31.32 12.16
C GLN A 515 -12.35 31.20 13.64
N ASN A 516 -11.97 30.00 14.08
CA ASN A 516 -11.56 29.72 15.45
C ASN A 516 -10.26 28.91 15.42
N GLU A 517 -9.23 29.35 16.14
CA GLU A 517 -7.93 28.65 16.25
C GLU A 517 -7.29 28.24 14.90
N GLY A 518 -7.34 29.13 13.90
CA GLY A 518 -6.74 28.85 12.57
C GLY A 518 -7.59 27.95 11.66
N LYS A 519 -8.73 27.46 12.16
CA LYS A 519 -9.68 26.61 11.44
C LYS A 519 -10.93 27.39 11.07
N GLN A 520 -11.34 27.28 9.81
CA GLN A 520 -12.60 27.85 9.32
C GLN A 520 -13.61 26.72 9.08
N HIS A 521 -14.66 26.70 9.87
CA HIS A 521 -15.71 25.67 9.77
C HIS A 521 -16.78 26.07 8.74
N VAL A 522 -17.17 25.14 7.88
CA VAL A 522 -18.16 25.33 6.82
C VAL A 522 -19.18 24.19 6.85
N GLU A 523 -20.47 24.55 6.81
CA GLU A 523 -21.61 23.63 6.75
C GLU A 523 -22.34 23.79 5.41
N LEU A 524 -22.65 22.68 4.74
CA LEU A 524 -23.49 22.61 3.55
C LEU A 524 -24.75 21.79 3.83
N ASN A 525 -25.91 22.42 3.62
CA ASN A 525 -27.21 21.79 3.68
C ASN A 525 -27.87 21.84 2.30
N ALA A 526 -28.11 20.71 1.65
CA ALA A 526 -28.80 20.65 0.36
C ALA A 526 -29.99 19.70 0.39
N ILE A 527 -31.10 20.12 -0.21
CA ILE A 527 -32.36 19.36 -0.30
C ILE A 527 -32.87 19.47 -1.73
N SER A 528 -33.19 18.32 -2.31
CA SER A 528 -33.89 18.22 -3.59
C SER A 528 -35.19 17.45 -3.42
N VAL A 529 -36.23 17.92 -4.10
CA VAL A 529 -37.56 17.30 -4.11
C VAL A 529 -37.94 17.07 -5.56
N PHE A 530 -38.28 15.83 -5.87
CA PHE A 530 -38.78 15.40 -7.17
C PHE A 530 -40.17 14.79 -6.99
N ILE A 531 -41.14 15.25 -7.77
CA ILE A 531 -42.52 14.77 -7.75
C ILE A 531 -42.81 14.11 -9.09
N ASP A 532 -43.08 12.81 -9.06
CA ASP A 532 -43.50 12.07 -10.25
C ASP A 532 -44.94 12.43 -10.60
N ALA A 533 -45.19 12.72 -11.88
CA ALA A 533 -46.54 12.90 -12.38
C ALA A 533 -47.16 11.50 -12.54
N GLN A 534 -48.01 11.08 -11.60
CA GLN A 534 -48.80 9.86 -11.75
C GLN A 534 -49.67 9.97 -13.01
N SER A 535 -49.47 9.05 -13.96
CA SER A 535 -50.40 8.75 -15.05
C SER A 535 -51.11 7.44 -14.76
#